data_AF-A0A539D2F2-F1
#
_entry.id   AF-A0A539D2F2-F1
#
_cell.length_a   1.000
_cell.length_b   1.000
_cell.length_c   1.000
_cell.angle_alpha   90.00
_cell.angle_beta   90.00
_cell.angle_gamma   90.00
#
_symmetry.space_group_name_H-M   'P 1'
#
loop_
_entity.id
_entity.type
_entity.pdbx_description
1 polymer ?
#
loop_
_entity_poly.entity_id
_entity_poly.type
_entity_poly.pdbx_seq_one_letter_code
_entity_poly.pdbx_strand_id
1 'polypeptide(L)'
;MDIATGDQVALEHPAEDEAAVAVGRFQFRQAAFDWAVDRIGQSLEQAGSVVIDEVGPLELRGDGFAPLLDRLARDYPGIQRVLLVRTGLIDAVADRFCSGAATVFDPARNL
;
A
#
# COMPACT_ATOMS: atom_id res chain seq x y z
N MET A 1 2.77 -11.71 -3.96
CA MET A 1 2.60 -13.11 -3.52
C MET A 1 1.73 -13.08 -2.29
N ASP A 2 0.77 -13.98 -2.22
CA ASP A 2 0.00 -14.33 -1.03
C ASP A 2 0.73 -15.47 -0.33
N ILE A 3 1.23 -15.23 0.88
CA ILE A 3 2.08 -16.18 1.61
C ILE A 3 1.27 -17.39 2.11
N ALA A 4 -0.02 -17.20 2.40
CA ALA A 4 -0.86 -18.28 2.91
C ALA A 4 -1.16 -19.33 1.84
N THR A 5 -1.33 -18.89 0.59
CA THR A 5 -1.68 -19.75 -0.56
C THR A 5 -0.49 -20.09 -1.46
N GLY A 6 0.53 -19.25 -1.47
CA GLY A 6 1.65 -19.30 -2.42
C GLY A 6 1.34 -18.66 -3.79
N ASP A 7 0.12 -18.15 -3.99
CA ASP A 7 -0.25 -17.50 -5.26
C ASP A 7 0.57 -16.22 -5.47
N GLN A 8 0.98 -15.96 -6.71
CA GLN A 8 1.69 -14.74 -7.06
C GLN A 8 1.29 -14.23 -8.44
N VAL A 9 1.23 -12.91 -8.57
CA VAL A 9 1.01 -12.21 -9.83
C VAL A 9 2.17 -11.25 -10.07
N ALA A 10 2.57 -11.09 -11.33
CA ALA A 10 3.60 -10.13 -11.71
C ALA A 10 3.07 -8.70 -11.58
N LEU A 11 3.84 -7.81 -10.95
CA LEU A 11 3.47 -6.40 -10.74
C LEU A 11 3.76 -5.52 -11.97
N GLU A 12 4.82 -5.82 -12.70
CA GLU A 12 5.30 -5.06 -13.86
C GLU A 12 4.97 -5.77 -15.19
N HIS A 13 5.29 -5.12 -16.31
CA HIS A 13 5.13 -5.63 -17.69
C HIS A 13 3.66 -5.78 -18.11
N PRO A 14 2.87 -4.69 -18.12
CA PRO A 14 1.54 -4.73 -18.70
C PRO A 14 1.60 -5.12 -20.19
N ALA A 15 0.66 -5.95 -20.64
CA ALA A 15 0.45 -6.19 -22.06
C ALA A 15 -0.01 -4.90 -22.78
N GLU A 16 0.09 -4.83 -24.11
CA GLU A 16 -0.25 -3.61 -24.90
C GLU A 16 -1.67 -3.06 -24.63
N ASP A 17 -2.63 -3.92 -24.26
CA ASP A 17 -4.02 -3.55 -23.97
C ASP A 17 -4.38 -3.65 -22.47
N GLU A 18 -3.39 -3.85 -21.59
CA GLU A 18 -3.63 -3.95 -20.15
C GLU A 18 -3.58 -2.57 -19.49
N ALA A 19 -4.55 -2.31 -18.59
CA ALA A 19 -4.55 -1.09 -17.80
C ALA A 19 -3.28 -0.99 -16.95
N ALA A 20 -2.54 0.10 -17.16
CA ALA A 20 -1.27 0.35 -16.51
C ALA A 20 -1.30 1.62 -15.66
N VAL A 21 -0.58 1.56 -14.55
CA VAL A 21 -0.39 2.68 -13.62
C VAL A 21 1.06 3.12 -13.68
N ALA A 22 1.29 4.41 -13.94
CA ALA A 22 2.63 4.95 -14.13
C ALA A 22 3.12 5.78 -12.93
N VAL A 23 4.39 5.61 -12.56
CA VAL A 23 5.10 6.41 -11.56
C VAL A 23 6.49 6.72 -12.08
N GLY A 24 6.71 7.96 -12.55
CA GLY A 24 7.97 8.30 -13.20
C GLY A 24 8.21 7.42 -14.42
N ARG A 25 9.28 6.61 -14.38
CA ARG A 25 9.64 5.67 -15.46
C ARG A 25 9.02 4.27 -15.33
N PHE A 26 8.37 3.98 -14.20
CA PHE A 26 7.85 2.65 -13.92
C PHE A 26 6.40 2.53 -14.38
N GLN A 27 6.04 1.34 -14.87
CA GLN A 27 4.69 0.98 -15.29
C GLN A 27 4.29 -0.31 -14.59
N PHE A 28 3.17 -0.26 -13.90
CA PHE A 28 2.63 -1.35 -13.11
C PHE A 28 1.28 -1.78 -13.66
N ARG A 29 0.96 -3.06 -13.49
CA ARG A 29 -0.30 -3.66 -13.91
C ARG A 29 -1.38 -3.30 -12.89
N GLN A 30 -2.45 -2.59 -13.30
CA GLN A 30 -3.56 -2.28 -12.41
C GLN A 30 -4.17 -3.56 -11.81
N ALA A 31 -4.31 -4.60 -12.64
CA ALA A 31 -4.83 -5.90 -12.21
C ALA A 31 -4.00 -6.56 -11.09
N ALA A 32 -2.71 -6.26 -10.98
CA ALA A 32 -1.88 -6.78 -9.89
C ALA A 32 -2.21 -6.09 -8.55
N PHE A 33 -2.50 -4.79 -8.57
CA PHE A 33 -2.99 -4.08 -7.39
C PHE A 33 -4.39 -4.55 -7.01
N ASP A 34 -5.31 -4.65 -7.97
CA ASP A 34 -6.67 -5.13 -7.72
C ASP A 34 -6.65 -6.52 -7.06
N TRP A 35 -5.86 -7.44 -7.63
CA TRP A 35 -5.66 -8.77 -7.07
C TRP A 35 -5.12 -8.74 -5.64
N ALA A 36 -4.13 -7.88 -5.36
CA ALA A 36 -3.54 -7.78 -4.02
C ALA A 36 -4.53 -7.18 -3.01
N VAL A 37 -5.27 -6.14 -3.40
CA VAL A 37 -6.29 -5.49 -2.55
C VAL A 37 -7.40 -6.46 -2.18
N ASP A 38 -7.86 -7.27 -3.13
CA ASP A 38 -8.88 -8.28 -2.87
C ASP A 38 -8.39 -9.33 -1.85
N ARG A 39 -7.17 -9.84 -2.01
CA ARG A 39 -6.58 -10.83 -1.09
C ARG A 39 -6.36 -10.26 0.31
N ILE A 40 -5.82 -9.05 0.40
CA ILE A 40 -5.66 -8.36 1.69
C ILE A 40 -7.03 -8.15 2.33
N GLY A 41 -8.02 -7.68 1.56
CA GLY A 41 -9.39 -7.43 2.01
C GLY A 41 -10.05 -8.63 2.68
N GLN A 42 -9.83 -9.84 2.17
CA GLN A 42 -10.35 -11.09 2.73
C GLN A 42 -9.75 -11.44 4.10
N SER A 43 -8.58 -10.88 4.43
CA SER A 43 -7.87 -11.16 5.68
C SER A 43 -8.03 -10.05 6.73
N LEU A 44 -8.61 -8.90 6.36
CA LEU A 44 -8.67 -7.73 7.25
C LEU A 44 -9.48 -7.97 8.52
N GLU A 45 -10.59 -8.71 8.46
CA GLU A 45 -11.44 -8.96 9.63
C GLU A 45 -10.73 -9.72 10.75
N GLN A 46 -9.67 -10.47 10.41
CA GLN A 46 -8.89 -11.26 11.36
C GLN A 46 -7.54 -10.60 11.70
N ALA A 47 -7.20 -9.50 11.05
CA ALA A 47 -5.92 -8.83 11.20
C ALA A 47 -5.92 -7.86 12.38
N GLY A 48 -4.93 -7.97 13.27
CA GLY A 48 -4.66 -6.93 14.27
C GLY A 48 -3.84 -5.76 13.72
N SER A 49 -3.08 -5.99 12.63
CA SER A 49 -2.25 -4.98 11.99
C SER A 49 -2.10 -5.24 10.50
N VAL A 50 -1.81 -4.18 9.74
CA VAL A 50 -1.46 -4.22 8.31
C VAL A 50 -0.17 -3.44 8.11
N VAL A 51 0.78 -4.06 7.43
CA VAL A 51 2.04 -3.45 7.03
C VAL A 51 2.01 -3.23 5.52
N ILE A 52 2.22 -2.00 5.07
CA ILE A 52 2.35 -1.67 3.65
C ILE A 52 3.72 -1.05 3.44
N ASP A 53 4.53 -1.71 2.61
CA ASP A 53 5.86 -1.26 2.22
C ASP A 53 5.79 -0.29 1.03
N GLU A 54 6.80 0.56 0.90
CA GLU A 54 6.98 1.52 -0.20
C GLU A 54 5.76 2.44 -0.48
N VAL A 55 5.06 2.88 0.57
CA VAL A 55 3.98 3.87 0.44
C VAL A 55 4.57 5.21 0.03
N GLY A 56 4.12 5.76 -1.10
CA GLY A 56 4.79 6.92 -1.65
C GLY A 56 4.02 7.68 -2.73
N PRO A 57 4.71 8.20 -3.78
CA PRO A 57 4.09 9.08 -4.77
C PRO A 57 2.96 8.45 -5.58
N LEU A 58 2.91 7.11 -5.64
CA LEU A 58 1.82 6.41 -6.28
C LEU A 58 0.53 6.54 -5.46
N GLU A 59 0.59 6.13 -4.20
CA GLU A 59 -0.55 6.16 -3.29
C GLU A 59 -1.02 7.58 -3.00
N LEU A 60 -0.09 8.53 -2.88
CA LEU A 60 -0.42 9.96 -2.69
C LEU A 60 -1.24 10.56 -3.84
N ARG A 61 -1.16 9.98 -5.04
CA ARG A 61 -1.97 10.39 -6.21
C ARG A 61 -3.33 9.69 -6.28
N GLY A 62 -3.60 8.73 -5.39
CA GLY A 62 -4.84 7.95 -5.39
C GLY A 62 -4.76 6.61 -6.13
N ASP A 63 -3.59 6.24 -6.65
CA ASP A 63 -3.37 5.00 -7.37
C ASP A 63 -2.72 3.92 -6.47
N GLY A 64 -2.43 2.74 -7.04
CA GLY A 64 -1.75 1.66 -6.32
C GLY A 64 -2.55 1.17 -5.11
N PHE A 65 -1.95 1.20 -3.92
CA PHE A 65 -2.64 0.81 -2.68
C PHE A 65 -3.47 1.91 -2.02
N ALA A 66 -3.59 3.11 -2.62
CA ALA A 66 -4.38 4.20 -2.02
C ALA A 66 -5.83 3.81 -1.71
N PRO A 67 -6.57 3.10 -2.59
CA PRO A 67 -7.95 2.69 -2.27
C PRO A 67 -8.03 1.78 -1.04
N LEU A 68 -7.04 0.90 -0.85
CA LEU A 68 -6.94 0.04 0.33
C LEU A 68 -6.63 0.85 1.59
N LEU A 69 -5.70 1.81 1.52
CA LEU A 69 -5.37 2.70 2.64
C LEU A 69 -6.58 3.54 3.07
N ASP A 70 -7.33 4.08 2.10
CA ASP A 70 -8.55 4.84 2.35
C ASP A 70 -9.64 3.95 2.98
N ARG A 71 -9.77 2.70 2.51
CA ARG A 71 -10.68 1.71 3.09
C ARG A 71 -10.30 1.33 4.52
N LEU A 72 -9.01 1.09 4.79
CA LEU A 72 -8.50 0.79 6.14
C LEU A 72 -8.80 1.92 7.11
N ALA A 73 -8.58 3.17 6.70
CA ALA A 73 -8.84 4.34 7.53
C ALA A 73 -10.33 4.50 7.89
N ARG A 74 -11.22 4.19 6.94
CA ARG A 74 -12.66 4.41 7.05
C ARG A 74 -13.38 3.26 7.77
N ASP A 75 -13.10 2.04 7.34
CA ASP A 75 -13.91 0.87 7.70
C ASP A 75 -13.24 0.03 8.79
N TYR A 76 -11.92 0.16 8.96
CA TYR A 76 -11.13 -0.63 9.91
C TYR A 76 -10.25 0.24 10.84
N PRO A 77 -10.81 1.25 11.53
CA PRO A 77 -10.03 2.17 12.37
C PRO A 77 -9.31 1.50 13.54
N GLY A 78 -9.70 0.28 13.92
CA GLY A 78 -9.06 -0.52 14.98
C GLY A 78 -7.84 -1.33 14.53
N ILE A 79 -7.58 -1.45 13.23
CA ILE A 79 -6.41 -2.16 12.70
C ILE A 79 -5.20 -1.23 12.78
N GLN A 80 -4.12 -1.69 13.41
CA GLN A 80 -2.87 -0.93 13.45
C GLN A 80 -2.23 -0.89 12.06
N ARG A 81 -1.98 0.31 11.53
CA ARG A 81 -1.35 0.51 10.22
C ARG A 81 0.12 0.85 10.40
N VAL A 82 1.00 0.10 9.76
CA VAL A 82 2.44 0.35 9.72
C VAL A 82 2.81 0.63 8.27
N LEU A 83 3.22 1.86 7.99
CA LEU A 83 3.52 2.31 6.63
C LEU A 83 5.03 2.55 6.53
N LEU A 84 5.68 1.88 5.57
CA LEU A 84 7.07 2.18 5.24
C LEU A 84 7.08 3.30 4.22
N VAL A 85 7.66 4.44 4.61
CA VAL A 85 7.59 5.70 3.85
C VAL A 85 8.99 6.29 3.80
N ARG A 86 9.38 6.80 2.63
CA ARG A 86 10.63 7.58 2.48
C ARG A 86 10.56 8.83 3.34
N THR A 87 11.65 9.19 4.02
CA THR A 87 11.69 10.31 4.98
C THR A 87 11.06 11.60 4.45
N GLY A 88 11.34 11.98 3.19
CA GLY A 88 10.80 13.20 2.58
C GLY A 88 9.30 13.18 2.22
N LEU A 89 8.61 12.06 2.44
CA LEU A 89 7.18 11.88 2.16
C LEU A 89 6.35 11.63 3.42
N ILE A 90 6.98 11.55 4.60
CA ILE A 90 6.32 11.20 5.86
C ILE A 90 5.14 12.13 6.14
N ASP A 91 5.34 13.45 6.07
CA ASP A 91 4.29 14.43 6.37
C ASP A 91 3.12 14.29 5.40
N ALA A 92 3.39 14.19 4.09
CA ALA A 92 2.35 14.04 3.08
C ALA A 92 1.53 12.73 3.23
N VAL A 93 2.22 11.62 3.58
CA VAL A 93 1.56 10.33 3.81
C VAL A 93 0.75 10.36 5.10
N ALA A 94 1.29 10.95 6.18
CA ALA A 94 0.59 11.11 7.43
C ALA A 94 -0.67 11.96 7.25
N ASP A 95 -0.55 13.12 6.59
CA ASP A 95 -1.68 14.02 6.34
C ASP A 95 -2.80 13.35 5.53
N ARG A 96 -2.45 12.51 4.55
CA ARG A 96 -3.45 11.85 3.70
C ARG A 96 -4.09 10.63 4.37
N PHE A 97 -3.31 9.79 5.02
CA PHE A 97 -3.74 8.44 5.41
C PHE A 97 -3.85 8.24 6.93
N CYS A 98 -3.30 9.13 7.76
CA CYS A 98 -3.37 9.03 9.21
C CYS A 98 -4.39 10.03 9.79
N SER A 99 -5.57 9.54 10.18
CA SER A 99 -6.65 10.32 10.79
C SER A 99 -6.45 10.62 12.29
N GLY A 100 -5.22 10.60 12.79
CA GLY A 100 -4.90 10.76 14.22
C GLY A 100 -3.40 10.84 14.50
N ALA A 101 -3.00 10.65 15.76
CA ALA A 101 -1.59 10.69 16.15
C ALA A 101 -0.80 9.56 15.44
N ALA A 102 0.05 9.94 14.49
CA ALA A 102 1.01 9.04 13.87
C ALA A 102 2.33 9.08 14.62
N THR A 103 2.85 7.92 14.98
CA THR A 103 4.21 7.80 15.53
C THR A 103 5.17 7.56 14.38
N VAL A 104 6.09 8.50 14.17
CA VAL A 104 7.19 8.31 13.22
C VAL A 104 8.30 7.56 13.93
N PHE A 105 8.67 6.40 13.38
CA PHE A 105 9.82 5.62 13.82
C PHE A 105 10.91 5.72 12.73
N ASP A 106 11.99 6.43 13.05
CA ASP A 106 13.20 6.48 12.23
C ASP A 106 14.23 5.50 12.82
N PRO A 107 14.34 4.26 12.30
CA PRO A 107 15.30 3.31 12.82
C PRO A 107 16.72 3.84 12.62
N ALA A 108 17.56 3.74 13.65
CA ALA A 108 18.96 4.11 13.54
C ALA A 108 19.59 3.43 12.31
N ARG A 109 20.27 4.21 11.46
CA ARG A 109 21.03 3.69 10.32
C ARG A 109 22.21 2.86 10.82
N ASN A 110 21.96 1.60 11.15
CA ASN A 110 22.97 0.64 11.52
C ASN A 110 22.64 -0.71 10.88
N LEU A 111 23.03 -0.87 9.61
CA LEU A 111 23.53 -2.10 8.98
C LEU A 111 24.44 -1.71 7.82
#